data_AF-A0A3E0QRA6-F1
#
_entry.id   AF-A0A3E0QRA6-F1
#
_cell.length_a   1.000
_cell.length_b   1.000
_cell.length_c   1.000
_cell.angle_alpha   90.00
_cell.angle_beta   90.00
_cell.angle_gamma   90.00
#
_symmetry.space_group_name_H-M   'P 1'
#
loop_
_entity.id
_entity.type
_entity.pdbx_description
1 polymer ?
#
loop_
_entity_poly.entity_id
_entity_poly.type
_entity_poly.pdbx_seq_one_letter_code
_entity_poly.pdbx_strand_id
1 'polypeptide(L)'
;MARIRIAGEVFSGYNKPKRDVQGGKQFAVAAKEGDKVRLVRFGDANMENKSDDPERKKNFRARHNCDEKKSKLTAGYWSCKKW
;
A
#
# COMPACT_ATOMS: atom_id res chain seq x y z
N MET A 1 -11.63 -9.63 16.48
CA MET A 1 -11.37 -8.40 15.71
C MET A 1 -12.40 -8.29 14.59
N ALA A 2 -13.03 -7.13 14.42
CA ALA A 2 -14.00 -6.90 13.35
C ALA A 2 -13.34 -7.06 11.97
N ARG A 3 -13.88 -7.95 11.13
CA ARG A 3 -13.43 -8.16 9.76
C ARG A 3 -14.08 -7.11 8.87
N ILE A 4 -13.27 -6.32 8.16
CA ILE A 4 -13.78 -5.30 7.23
C ILE A 4 -14.00 -5.95 5.88
N ARG A 5 -15.16 -5.70 5.27
CA ARG A 5 -15.49 -6.13 3.92
C ARG A 5 -15.54 -4.92 3.01
N ILE A 6 -14.73 -4.90 1.96
CA ILE A 6 -14.74 -3.85 0.93
C ILE A 6 -14.50 -4.47 -0.44
N ALA A 7 -15.35 -4.14 -1.41
CA ALA A 7 -15.28 -4.62 -2.80
C ALA A 7 -15.09 -6.16 -2.92
N GLY A 8 -15.79 -6.93 -2.07
CA GLY A 8 -15.73 -8.40 -2.05
C GLY A 8 -14.54 -8.99 -1.27
N GLU A 9 -13.62 -8.16 -0.79
CA GLU A 9 -12.45 -8.60 -0.03
C GLU A 9 -12.61 -8.42 1.47
N VAL A 10 -12.01 -9.35 2.24
CA VAL A 10 -11.96 -9.30 3.70
C VAL A 10 -10.59 -8.81 4.17
N PHE A 11 -10.59 -7.89 5.12
CA PHE A 11 -9.41 -7.34 5.79
C PHE A 11 -9.50 -7.51 7.30
N SER A 12 -8.35 -7.70 7.94
CA SER A 12 -8.24 -7.83 9.41
C SER A 12 -8.40 -6.49 10.14
N GLY A 13 -8.27 -5.36 9.43
CA GLY A 13 -8.40 -4.01 9.97
C GLY A 13 -8.17 -2.94 8.90
N TYR A 14 -8.54 -1.70 9.20
CA TYR A 14 -8.24 -0.56 8.35
C TYR A 14 -6.74 -0.26 8.38
N ASN A 15 -6.20 0.24 7.28
CA ASN A 15 -4.79 0.66 7.16
C ASN A 15 -3.79 -0.48 7.48
N LYS A 16 -4.22 -1.75 7.37
CA LYS A 16 -3.40 -2.95 7.53
C LYS A 16 -3.30 -3.69 6.19
N PRO A 17 -2.19 -3.51 5.45
CA PRO A 17 -1.99 -4.21 4.19
C PRO A 17 -1.91 -5.73 4.38
N LYS A 18 -2.50 -6.47 3.46
CA LYS A 18 -2.35 -7.92 3.30
C LYS A 18 -1.71 -8.21 1.94
N ARG A 19 -1.06 -9.38 1.79
CA ARG A 19 -0.57 -9.84 0.49
C ARG A 19 -1.76 -10.12 -0.44
N ASP A 20 -1.64 -9.70 -1.70
CA ASP A 20 -2.70 -9.86 -2.70
C ASP A 20 -2.16 -10.22 -4.09
N VAL A 21 -1.28 -11.22 -4.14
CA VAL A 21 -0.65 -11.66 -5.39
C VAL A 21 -1.69 -12.14 -6.42
N GLN A 22 -2.78 -12.75 -5.95
CA GLN A 22 -3.89 -13.19 -6.79
C GLN A 22 -4.66 -12.03 -7.43
N GLY A 23 -4.73 -10.87 -6.76
CA GLY A 23 -5.32 -9.64 -7.29
C GLY A 23 -4.42 -8.85 -8.25
N GLY A 24 -3.27 -9.41 -8.67
CA GLY A 24 -2.35 -8.80 -9.63
C GLY A 24 -1.44 -7.71 -9.06
N LYS A 25 -1.43 -7.51 -7.74
CA LYS A 25 -0.53 -6.57 -7.04
C LYS A 25 0.15 -7.26 -5.87
N GLN A 26 1.15 -6.63 -5.28
CA GLN A 26 1.85 -7.25 -4.16
C GLN A 26 1.00 -7.26 -2.88
N PHE A 27 0.28 -6.16 -2.65
CA PHE A 27 -0.52 -5.95 -1.45
C PHE A 27 -1.85 -5.26 -1.76
N ALA A 28 -2.84 -5.54 -0.91
CA ALA A 28 -4.11 -4.81 -0.84
C ALA A 28 -4.33 -4.28 0.57
N VAL A 29 -4.99 -3.12 0.69
CA VAL A 29 -5.34 -2.52 1.97
C VAL A 29 -6.69 -1.83 1.91
N ALA A 30 -7.51 -2.04 2.95
CA ALA A 30 -8.65 -1.18 3.25
C ALA A 30 -8.12 0.12 3.87
N ALA A 31 -7.76 1.09 3.03
CA ALA A 31 -7.28 2.39 3.48
C ALA A 31 -8.43 3.20 4.07
N LYS A 32 -8.20 3.80 5.24
CA LYS A 32 -9.16 4.70 5.90
C LYS A 32 -8.49 6.00 6.30
N GLU A 33 -9.12 7.11 5.97
CA GLU A 33 -8.69 8.47 6.29
C GLU A 33 -9.93 9.30 6.62
N GLY A 34 -10.07 9.69 7.90
CA GLY A 34 -11.33 10.22 8.42
C GLY A 34 -12.48 9.22 8.20
N ASP A 35 -13.54 9.70 7.56
CA ASP A 35 -14.74 8.90 7.24
C ASP A 35 -14.63 8.17 5.90
N LYS A 36 -13.60 8.47 5.10
CA LYS A 36 -13.42 7.87 3.79
C LYS A 36 -12.68 6.54 3.91
N VAL A 37 -13.23 5.52 3.26
CA VAL A 37 -12.61 4.19 3.14
C VAL A 37 -12.46 3.85 1.66
N ARG A 38 -11.29 3.35 1.27
CA ARG A 38 -11.01 2.92 -0.10
C ARG A 38 -10.21 1.62 -0.11
N LEU A 39 -10.54 0.71 -1.03
CA LEU A 39 -9.67 -0.41 -1.36
C LEU A 39 -8.51 0.11 -2.21
N VAL A 40 -7.29 -0.08 -1.72
CA VAL A 40 -6.07 0.32 -2.42
C VAL A 40 -5.22 -0.93 -2.64
N ARG A 41 -4.90 -1.23 -3.90
CA ARG A 41 -3.92 -2.25 -4.28
C ARG A 41 -2.62 -1.56 -4.68
N PHE A 42 -1.48 -2.07 -4.21
CA PHE A 42 -0.18 -1.42 -4.40
C PHE A 42 0.98 -2.42 -4.38
N GLY A 43 2.14 -1.96 -4.84
CA GLY A 43 3.33 -2.78 -5.04
C GLY A 43 3.21 -3.68 -6.27
N ASP A 44 4.36 -4.21 -6.69
CA ASP A 44 4.46 -5.10 -7.83
C ASP A 44 4.68 -6.53 -7.34
N ALA A 45 3.84 -7.47 -7.80
CA ALA A 45 3.91 -8.84 -7.33
C ALA A 45 5.20 -9.56 -7.76
N ASN A 46 5.83 -9.08 -8.84
CA ASN A 46 7.03 -9.67 -9.44
C ASN A 46 8.31 -8.91 -9.07
N MET A 47 8.21 -7.74 -8.43
CA MET A 47 9.37 -6.95 -8.04
C MET A 47 9.71 -7.18 -6.57
N GLU A 48 10.96 -7.56 -6.32
CA GLU A 48 11.48 -7.67 -4.98
C GLU A 48 11.65 -6.28 -4.36
N ASN A 49 11.14 -6.09 -3.15
CA ASN A 49 11.31 -4.85 -2.42
C ASN A 49 12.71 -4.77 -1.83
N LYS A 50 13.55 -3.93 -2.42
CA LYS A 50 14.94 -3.68 -2.00
C LYS A 50 15.03 -2.46 -1.07
N SER A 51 14.09 -2.37 -0.12
CA SER A 51 14.01 -1.31 0.89
C SER A 51 15.12 -1.39 1.95
N ASP A 52 15.80 -2.53 2.01
CA ASP A 52 16.98 -2.81 2.83
C ASP A 52 18.22 -2.04 2.34
N ASP A 53 18.30 -1.78 1.03
CA ASP A 53 19.32 -0.92 0.43
C ASP A 53 18.94 0.57 0.56
N PRO A 54 19.66 1.36 1.37
CA PRO A 54 19.31 2.75 1.64
C PRO A 54 19.45 3.65 0.39
N GLU A 55 20.35 3.32 -0.54
CA GLU A 55 20.54 4.08 -1.77
C GLU A 55 19.37 3.85 -2.72
N ARG A 56 18.96 2.59 -2.91
CA ARG A 56 17.77 2.26 -3.71
C ARG A 56 16.51 2.86 -3.13
N LYS A 57 16.37 2.84 -1.80
CA LYS A 57 15.25 3.47 -1.10
C LYS A 57 15.24 4.99 -1.34
N LYS A 58 16.38 5.67 -1.22
CA LYS A 58 16.49 7.11 -1.50
C LYS A 58 16.11 7.41 -2.95
N ASN A 59 16.63 6.65 -3.91
CA ASN A 59 16.36 6.82 -5.33
C ASN A 59 14.89 6.58 -5.67
N PHE A 60 14.27 5.54 -5.12
CA PHE A 60 12.84 5.29 -5.27
C PHE A 60 12.01 6.46 -4.72
N ARG A 61 12.34 6.92 -3.50
CA ARG A 61 11.61 8.02 -2.87
C ARG A 61 11.68 9.31 -3.68
N ALA A 62 12.85 9.63 -4.22
CA ALA A 62 13.06 10.79 -5.08
C ALA A 62 12.26 10.69 -6.38
N ARG A 63 12.32 9.54 -7.08
CA ARG A 63 11.61 9.32 -8.36
C ARG A 63 10.09 9.26 -8.24
N HIS A 64 9.59 8.93 -7.06
CA HIS A 64 8.15 8.79 -6.82
C HIS A 64 7.54 9.91 -5.98
N ASN A 65 8.29 10.99 -5.71
CA ASN A 65 7.86 12.16 -4.92
C ASN A 65 7.17 11.72 -3.62
N CYS A 66 7.82 10.82 -2.87
CA CYS A 66 7.19 10.20 -1.71
C CYS A 66 6.81 11.19 -0.60
N ASP A 67 7.47 12.35 -0.54
CA ASP A 67 7.21 13.37 0.48
C ASP A 67 5.91 14.17 0.21
N GLU A 68 5.43 14.19 -1.04
CA GLU A 68 4.15 14.80 -1.42
C GLU A 68 2.96 13.86 -1.17
N LYS A 69 3.20 12.55 -1.17
CA LYS A 69 2.17 11.51 -1.08
C LYS A 69 1.79 11.26 0.38
N LYS A 70 0.92 12.11 0.93
CA LYS A 70 0.50 12.06 2.35
C LYS A 70 -0.82 11.30 2.59
N SER A 71 -1.69 11.22 1.59
CA SER A 71 -3.02 10.61 1.76
C SER A 71 -2.97 9.08 1.74
N LYS A 72 -3.50 8.47 2.81
CA LYS A 72 -3.62 7.01 2.95
C LYS A 72 -4.55 6.41 1.90
N LEU A 73 -5.43 7.20 1.28
CA LEU A 73 -6.37 6.72 0.27
C LEU A 73 -5.72 6.50 -1.11
N THR A 74 -4.41 6.75 -1.23
CA THR A 74 -3.67 6.64 -2.50
C THR A 74 -2.69 5.47 -2.48
N ALA A 75 -2.54 4.79 -3.61
CA ALA A 75 -1.55 3.72 -3.77
C ALA A 75 -0.10 4.23 -3.62
N GLY A 76 0.13 5.49 -3.97
CA GLY A 76 1.43 6.14 -3.83
C GLY A 76 1.93 6.20 -2.40
N TYR A 77 1.08 6.61 -1.45
CA TYR A 77 1.42 6.61 -0.02
C TYR A 77 1.85 5.22 0.45
N TRP A 78 1.08 4.18 0.10
CA TRP A 78 1.38 2.82 0.54
C TRP A 78 2.64 2.24 -0.11
N SER A 79 2.87 2.55 -1.38
CA SER A 79 4.10 2.16 -2.08
C SER A 79 5.31 2.80 -1.40
N CYS A 80 5.28 4.11 -1.16
CA CYS A 80 6.34 4.86 -0.46
C CYS A 80 6.54 4.49 1.01
N LYS A 81 5.54 3.89 1.64
CA LYS A 81 5.59 3.42 3.03
C LYS A 81 6.15 2.00 3.15
N LYS A 82 5.89 1.17 2.14
CA LYS A 82 6.31 -0.23 2.14
C LYS A 82 7.68 -0.43 1.49
N TRP A 83 8.01 0.38 0.47
CA TRP A 83 9.32 0.54 -0.14
C TRP A 83 10.21 1.46 0.70
#